data_AF-G9K780-F1
#
_entry.id   AF-G9K780-F1
#
_cell.length_a   1.000
_cell.length_b   1.000
_cell.length_c   1.000
_cell.angle_alpha   90.00
_cell.angle_beta   90.00
_cell.angle_gamma   90.00
#
_symmetry.space_group_name_H-M   'P 1'
#
loop_
_entity.id
_entity.type
_entity.pdbx_description
1 polymer ?
#
loop_
_entity_poly.entity_id
_entity_poly.type
_entity_poly.pdbx_seq_one_letter_code
_entity_poly.pdbx_strand_id
1 'polypeptide(L)'
;LILQAPKDSFAQKSNERGIGQAAHRFTFSQIFGPEVGQASFFNLTVKEMVKDVLKGQNWLIYTYGVTNSGKTHTIQGTIKDGGILPRSLALIFNSLQGQLHP
;
A
#
# COMPACT_ATOMS: atom_id res chain seq x y z
N LEU A 1 -6.98 1.32 -13.87
CA LEU A 1 -7.86 2.38 -13.30
C LEU A 1 -7.84 3.59 -14.23
N ILE A 2 -9.00 4.15 -14.57
CA ILE A 2 -9.11 5.41 -15.32
C ILE A 2 -9.46 6.50 -14.32
N LEU A 3 -8.61 7.52 -14.20
CA LEU A 3 -8.85 8.66 -13.32
C LEU A 3 -9.19 9.89 -14.15
N GLN A 4 -10.21 10.62 -13.71
CA GLN A 4 -10.52 11.96 -14.18
C GLN A 4 -10.00 12.96 -13.15
N ALA A 5 -9.39 14.04 -13.62
CA ALA A 5 -8.94 15.10 -12.75
C ALA A 5 -10.15 15.76 -12.04
N PRO A 6 -9.95 16.48 -10.93
CA PRO A 6 -11.00 17.32 -10.35
C PRO A 6 -11.36 18.49 -11.28
N LYS A 7 -12.63 18.90 -11.28
CA LYS A 7 -13.18 19.97 -12.15
C LYS A 7 -12.37 21.27 -12.08
N ASP A 8 -11.87 21.61 -10.90
CA ASP A 8 -11.15 22.87 -10.69
C ASP A 8 -9.65 22.81 -11.00
N SER A 9 -9.13 21.62 -11.32
CA SER A 9 -7.71 21.42 -11.59
C SER A 9 -7.28 22.09 -12.90
N PHE A 10 -6.03 22.55 -12.95
CA PHE A 10 -5.44 23.10 -14.16
C PHE A 10 -5.51 22.12 -15.33
N ALA A 11 -5.32 20.82 -15.07
CA ALA A 11 -5.44 19.75 -16.04
C ALA A 11 -6.83 19.71 -16.70
N GLN A 12 -7.90 19.93 -15.94
CA GLN A 12 -9.26 19.93 -16.47
C GLN A 12 -9.65 21.26 -17.14
N LYS A 13 -9.24 22.40 -16.58
CA LYS A 13 -9.47 23.75 -17.16
C LYS A 13 -8.71 24.00 -18.47
N SER A 14 -7.56 23.36 -18.64
CA SER A 14 -6.85 23.32 -19.93
C SER A 14 -7.62 22.52 -20.98
N ASN A 15 -8.40 21.53 -20.54
CA ASN A 15 -9.06 20.56 -21.39
C ASN A 15 -10.42 21.05 -21.95
N GLU A 16 -11.12 21.91 -21.21
CA GLU A 16 -12.37 22.56 -21.68
C GLU A 16 -12.15 23.50 -22.89
N ARG A 17 -10.91 23.93 -23.14
CA ARG A 17 -10.55 24.83 -24.25
C ARG A 17 -10.08 24.14 -25.53
N GLY A 18 -9.99 22.80 -25.58
CA GLY A 18 -9.63 22.06 -26.80
C GLY A 18 -9.36 20.56 -26.63
N ILE A 19 -10.16 19.75 -27.34
CA ILE A 19 -10.03 18.33 -27.74
C ILE A 19 -9.76 17.27 -26.65
N GLY A 20 -10.85 16.66 -26.18
CA GLY A 20 -10.90 15.26 -25.71
C GLY A 20 -10.82 15.08 -24.18
N GLN A 21 -11.72 14.28 -23.60
CA GLN A 21 -11.75 13.99 -22.16
C GLN A 21 -10.40 13.39 -21.71
N ALA A 22 -9.61 14.13 -20.93
CA ALA A 22 -8.28 13.71 -20.48
C ALA A 22 -8.40 12.60 -19.43
N ALA A 23 -8.51 11.36 -19.90
CA ALA A 23 -8.54 10.15 -19.11
C ALA A 23 -7.10 9.62 -18.94
N HIS A 24 -6.58 9.63 -17.72
CA HIS A 24 -5.29 8.99 -17.44
C HIS A 24 -5.51 7.54 -17.04
N ARG A 25 -4.84 6.62 -17.74
CA ARG A 25 -4.88 5.18 -17.45
C ARG A 25 -3.61 4.75 -16.75
N PHE A 26 -3.77 4.11 -15.60
CA PHE A 26 -2.66 3.55 -14.83
C PHE A 26 -2.79 2.03 -14.71
N THR A 27 -1.63 1.36 -14.73
CA THR A 27 -1.47 -0.09 -14.56
C THR A 27 -0.53 -0.33 -13.37
N PHE A 28 -0.97 -1.16 -12.44
CA PHE A 28 -0.22 -1.64 -11.29
C PHE A 28 -0.56 -3.11 -11.08
N SER A 29 0.28 -3.87 -10.38
CA SER A 29 -0.03 -5.26 -10.01
C SER A 29 -1.32 -5.35 -9.19
N GLN A 30 -1.54 -4.37 -8.31
CA GLN A 30 -2.77 -4.26 -7.53
C GLN A 30 -3.03 -2.79 -7.17
N ILE A 31 -4.30 -2.44 -7.03
CA ILE A 31 -4.77 -1.12 -6.61
C ILE A 31 -5.75 -1.32 -5.45
N PHE A 32 -5.62 -0.53 -4.39
CA PHE A 32 -6.47 -0.57 -3.21
C PHE A 32 -7.28 0.71 -3.09
N GLY A 33 -8.59 0.57 -2.92
CA GLY A 33 -9.48 1.70 -2.63
C GLY A 33 -9.41 2.14 -1.17
N PRO A 34 -10.00 3.29 -0.84
CA PRO A 34 -10.00 3.86 0.51
C PRO A 34 -10.71 2.98 1.57
N GLU A 35 -11.54 2.04 1.14
CA GLU A 35 -12.24 1.07 1.99
C GLU A 35 -11.33 -0.03 2.53
N VAL A 36 -10.14 -0.21 1.97
CA VAL A 36 -9.23 -1.29 2.37
C VAL A 36 -8.44 -0.87 3.61
N GLY A 37 -8.73 -1.53 4.74
CA GLY A 37 -7.97 -1.38 5.99
C GLY A 37 -6.60 -2.06 5.96
N GLN A 38 -5.77 -1.77 6.97
CA GLN A 38 -4.36 -2.17 6.98
C GLN A 38 -4.16 -3.68 7.10
N ALA A 39 -5.06 -4.37 7.82
CA ALA A 39 -5.01 -5.82 7.95
C ALA A 39 -5.17 -6.50 6.58
N SER A 40 -6.17 -6.09 5.80
CA SER A 40 -6.43 -6.63 4.47
C SER A 40 -5.30 -6.27 3.52
N PHE A 41 -4.84 -5.02 3.54
CA PHE A 41 -3.69 -4.59 2.74
C PHE A 41 -2.45 -5.44 3.03
N PHE A 42 -2.10 -5.63 4.30
CA PHE A 42 -0.95 -6.45 4.72
C PHE A 42 -1.06 -7.91 4.24
N ASN A 43 -2.24 -8.52 4.41
CA ASN A 43 -2.48 -9.91 4.01
C ASN A 43 -2.35 -10.11 2.50
N LEU A 44 -2.77 -9.13 1.70
CA LEU A 44 -2.75 -9.21 0.24
C LEU A 44 -1.38 -8.85 -0.37
N THR A 45 -0.49 -8.17 0.36
CA THR A 45 0.75 -7.61 -0.20
C THR A 45 2.02 -8.09 0.48
N VAL A 46 2.12 -7.98 1.80
CA VAL A 46 3.41 -8.12 2.52
C VAL A 46 3.54 -9.47 3.23
N LYS A 47 2.44 -10.13 3.56
CA LYS A 47 2.46 -11.36 4.35
C LYS A 47 3.36 -12.45 3.77
N GLU A 48 3.32 -12.69 2.47
CA GLU A 48 4.16 -13.70 1.83
C GLU A 48 5.64 -13.29 1.81
N MET A 49 5.94 -12.00 1.63
CA MET A 49 7.33 -11.50 1.71
C MET A 49 7.93 -11.76 3.09
N VAL A 50 7.16 -11.56 4.16
CA VAL A 50 7.61 -11.86 5.53
C VAL A 50 7.88 -13.35 5.72
N LYS A 51 7.07 -14.23 5.13
CA LYS A 51 7.34 -15.68 5.15
C LYS A 51 8.61 -16.04 4.39
N ASP A 52 8.90 -15.36 3.28
CA ASP A 52 10.14 -15.60 2.54
C ASP A 52 11.37 -15.10 3.30
N VAL A 53 11.24 -13.98 4.04
CA VAL A 53 12.27 -13.53 5.00
C VAL A 53 12.56 -14.59 6.05
N LEU A 54 11.53 -15.24 6.60
CA LEU A 54 11.71 -16.35 7.55
C LEU A 54 12.40 -17.58 6.93
N LYS A 55 12.39 -17.73 5.60
CA LYS A 55 13.14 -18.76 4.86
C LYS A 55 14.56 -18.31 4.48
N GLY A 56 15.00 -17.14 4.95
CA GLY A 56 16.32 -16.58 4.66
C GLY A 56 16.42 -15.77 3.37
N GLN A 57 15.31 -15.39 2.75
CA GLN A 57 15.32 -14.52 1.57
C GLN A 57 15.37 -13.04 1.96
N ASN A 58 16.12 -12.23 1.22
CA ASN A 58 16.17 -10.78 1.46
C ASN A 58 15.04 -10.07 0.73
N TRP A 59 14.31 -9.21 1.44
CA TRP A 59 13.24 -8.38 0.90
C TRP A 59 13.39 -6.92 1.29
N LEU A 60 12.99 -6.01 0.40
CA LEU A 60 12.98 -4.57 0.62
C LEU A 60 11.62 -3.99 0.24
N ILE A 61 11.02 -3.23 1.15
CA ILE A 61 9.74 -2.54 0.95
C ILE A 61 9.94 -1.07 1.29
N TYR A 62 9.47 -0.18 0.42
CA TYR A 62 9.43 1.25 0.67
C TYR A 62 8.15 1.85 0.09
N THR A 63 7.64 2.89 0.73
CA THR A 63 6.47 3.65 0.26
C THR A 63 6.91 4.90 -0.47
N TYR A 64 6.31 5.15 -1.63
CA TYR A 64 6.53 6.37 -2.42
C TYR A 64 5.24 7.16 -2.59
N GLY A 65 5.34 8.49 -2.56
CA GLY A 65 4.20 9.38 -2.72
C GLY A 65 4.47 10.78 -2.19
N VAL A 66 3.64 11.74 -2.57
CA VAL A 66 3.71 13.14 -2.11
C VAL A 66 3.44 13.26 -0.61
N THR A 67 3.78 14.41 -0.01
CA THR A 67 3.38 14.70 1.37
C THR A 67 1.86 14.56 1.52
N ASN A 68 1.41 14.07 2.68
CA ASN A 68 0.00 13.79 2.98
C ASN A 68 -0.64 12.63 2.18
N SER A 69 0.13 11.85 1.41
CA SER A 69 -0.38 10.68 0.67
C SER A 69 -0.58 9.41 1.51
N GLY A 70 -0.43 9.49 2.84
CA GLY A 70 -0.61 8.34 3.74
C GLY A 70 0.59 7.38 3.88
N LYS A 71 1.81 7.74 3.45
CA LYS A 71 3.01 6.87 3.60
C LYS A 71 3.22 6.35 5.03
N THR A 72 3.21 7.26 6.01
CA THR A 72 3.35 6.91 7.43
C THR A 72 2.19 6.04 7.91
N HIS A 73 0.98 6.30 7.41
CA HIS A 73 -0.16 5.43 7.67
C HIS A 73 0.13 4.03 7.13
N THR A 74 0.50 3.83 5.87
CA THR A 74 0.78 2.49 5.33
C THR A 74 1.90 1.74 6.09
N ILE A 75 3.01 2.40 6.43
CA ILE A 75 4.13 1.75 7.13
C ILE A 75 3.82 1.49 8.61
N GLN A 76 3.45 2.52 9.36
CA GLN A 76 3.28 2.45 10.82
C GLN A 76 1.84 2.14 11.22
N GLY A 77 0.88 2.74 10.53
CA GLY A 77 -0.54 2.70 10.85
C GLY A 77 -0.90 3.54 12.05
N THR A 78 -1.99 3.15 12.71
CA THR A 78 -2.47 3.75 13.94
C THR A 78 -2.38 2.75 15.09
N ILE A 79 -2.63 3.21 16.31
CA ILE A 79 -2.70 2.32 17.49
C ILE A 79 -3.80 1.27 17.32
N LYS A 80 -4.93 1.64 16.69
CA LYS A 80 -6.08 0.75 16.50
C LYS A 80 -5.92 -0.16 15.27
N ASP A 81 -5.23 0.32 14.24
CA ASP A 81 -4.99 -0.42 13.00
C ASP A 81 -3.53 -0.25 12.56
N GLY A 82 -2.67 -1.15 13.04
CA GLY A 82 -1.24 -1.14 12.74
C GLY A 82 -0.95 -1.36 11.26
N GLY A 83 0.10 -0.71 10.75
CA GLY A 83 0.51 -0.82 9.35
C GLY A 83 1.40 -2.03 9.06
N ILE A 84 2.17 -1.93 7.97
CA ILE A 84 3.08 -2.99 7.53
C ILE A 84 4.09 -3.36 8.63
N LEU A 85 4.79 -2.38 9.20
CA LEU A 85 5.88 -2.62 10.14
C LEU A 85 5.45 -3.40 11.40
N PRO A 86 4.46 -2.94 12.19
CA PRO A 86 4.05 -3.67 13.38
C PRO A 86 3.46 -5.05 13.06
N ARG A 87 2.77 -5.21 11.92
CA ARG A 87 2.21 -6.51 11.50
C ARG A 87 3.29 -7.50 11.05
N SER A 88 4.32 -7.03 10.33
CA SER A 88 5.48 -7.83 9.96
C SER A 88 6.22 -8.34 11.19
N LEU A 89 6.50 -7.46 12.16
CA LEU A 89 7.17 -7.86 13.40
C LEU A 89 6.34 -8.88 14.19
N ALA A 90 5.04 -8.66 14.33
CA ALA A 90 4.16 -9.62 15.00
C ALA A 90 4.19 -10.99 14.32
N LEU A 91 4.13 -11.05 12.98
CA LEU A 91 4.20 -12.30 12.24
C LEU A 91 5.54 -13.02 12.41
N ILE A 92 6.65 -12.27 12.37
CA ILE A 92 8.00 -12.82 12.59
C ILE A 92 8.09 -13.46 13.98
N PHE A 93 7.76 -12.72 15.04
CA PHE A 93 7.87 -13.23 16.41
C PHE A 93 6.92 -14.40 16.69
N ASN A 94 5.68 -14.35 16.17
CA ASN A 94 4.74 -15.46 16.31
C ASN A 94 5.22 -16.73 15.58
N SER A 95 5.89 -16.58 14.43
CA SER A 95 6.42 -17.72 13.66
C SER A 95 7.60 -18.37 14.39
N LEU A 96 8.41 -17.58 15.10
CA LEU A 96 9.54 -18.09 15.89
C LEU A 96 9.07 -18.81 17.17
N GLN A 97 8.01 -18.33 17.83
CA GLN A 97 7.44 -19.02 19.00
C GLN A 97 6.96 -20.43 18.65
N GLY A 98 6.40 -20.64 17.45
CA GLY A 98 6.04 -21.96 16.95
C GLY A 98 7.22 -22.89 16.62
N GLN A 99 8.45 -22.36 16.58
CA GLN A 99 9.68 -23.13 16.34
C GLN A 99 10.46 -23.43 17.63
N LEU A 100 10.07 -22.81 18.74
CA LEU A 100 10.76 -22.93 20.04
C LEU A 100 10.24 -24.09 20.91
N HIS A 101 9.21 -24.81 20.47
CA HIS A 101 8.77 -26.06 21.08
C HIS A 101 8.92 -27.23 20.09
N PRO A 102 9.80 -28.21 20.39
CA PRO A 102 9.88 -29.46 19.63
C PRO A 102 8.66 -30.37 19.86
#